data_AF-A0A5Q4DKC5-F1
#
_entry.id   AF-A0A5Q4DKC5-F1
#
_cell.length_a   1.000
_cell.length_b   1.000
_cell.length_c   1.000
_cell.angle_alpha   90.00
_cell.angle_beta   90.00
_cell.angle_gamma   90.00
#
_symmetry.space_group_name_H-M   'P 1'
#
loop_
_entity.id
_entity.type
_entity.pdbx_description
1 polymer ?
#
loop_
_entity_poly.entity_id
_entity_poly.type
_entity_poly.pdbx_seq_one_letter_code
_entity_poly.pdbx_strand_id
1 'polypeptide(L)'
;MFYHFLPGLVDVHILFNLFNYLTFRSAGAGATAFLCAVLAGPATIRRLRLLRVGQVVRTEGPESHLEKAGTPTMGGVLIILGATASTLLWAELTNWYVVLTLLALLWMGA
;
A
#
# COMPACT_ATOMS: atom_id res chain seq x y z
N MET A 1 -3.67 -4.03 -13.81
CA MET A 1 -2.85 -4.14 -15.04
C MET A 1 -2.61 -5.59 -15.40
N PHE A 2 -2.10 -6.42 -14.49
CA PHE A 2 -1.84 -7.84 -14.79
C PHE A 2 -3.10 -8.62 -15.19
N TYR A 3 -4.24 -8.30 -14.58
CA TYR A 3 -5.52 -8.87 -15.00
C TYR A 3 -5.95 -8.49 -16.43
N HIS A 4 -5.55 -7.32 -16.93
CA HIS A 4 -5.99 -6.87 -18.27
C HIS A 4 -5.05 -7.33 -19.38
N PHE A 5 -3.77 -7.58 -19.06
CA PHE A 5 -2.75 -7.93 -20.06
C PHE A 5 -2.43 -9.43 -20.14
N LEU A 6 -2.45 -10.16 -19.02
CA LEU A 6 -1.99 -11.56 -19.01
C LEU A 6 -3.03 -12.59 -19.47
N PRO A 7 -4.36 -12.40 -19.31
CA PRO A 7 -5.32 -13.38 -19.81
C PRO A 7 -5.30 -13.57 -21.33
N GLY A 8 -4.86 -12.57 -22.10
CA GLY A 8 -4.69 -12.70 -23.55
C GLY A 8 -3.53 -13.60 -23.98
N LEU A 9 -2.65 -14.01 -23.05
CA LEU A 9 -1.56 -14.96 -23.29
C LEU A 9 -1.90 -16.39 -22.81
N VAL A 10 -3.12 -16.63 -22.32
CA VAL A 10 -3.58 -17.97 -21.90
C VAL A 10 -3.44 -18.99 -23.02
N ASP A 11 -3.63 -18.57 -24.26
CA ASP A 11 -3.48 -19.41 -25.46
C ASP A 11 -2.02 -19.84 -25.72
N VAL A 12 -1.05 -19.16 -25.10
CA VAL A 12 0.39 -19.45 -25.27
C VAL A 12 0.91 -20.37 -24.16
N HIS A 13 0.51 -20.17 -22.90
CA HIS A 13 0.96 -20.98 -21.76
C HIS A 13 -0.08 -21.08 -20.63
N ILE A 14 -0.29 -22.31 -20.12
CA ILE A 14 -1.25 -22.62 -19.05
C ILE A 14 -1.01 -21.84 -17.74
N LEU A 15 0.23 -21.41 -17.49
CA LEU A 15 0.61 -20.62 -16.32
C LEU A 15 -0.18 -19.30 -16.22
N PHE A 16 -0.57 -18.71 -17.35
CA PHE A 16 -1.31 -17.45 -17.36
C PHE A 16 -2.76 -17.59 -16.88
N ASN A 17 -3.30 -18.81 -16.88
CA ASN A 17 -4.62 -19.07 -16.31
C ASN A 17 -4.66 -18.83 -14.79
N LEU A 18 -3.50 -18.88 -14.13
CA LEU A 18 -3.38 -18.60 -12.69
C LEU A 18 -3.85 -17.18 -12.34
N PHE A 19 -3.69 -16.22 -13.25
CA PHE A 19 -4.11 -14.82 -13.08
C PHE A 19 -5.63 -14.62 -13.24
N ASN A 20 -6.39 -15.63 -13.66
CA ASN A 20 -7.85 -15.58 -13.69
C ASN A 20 -8.46 -15.95 -12.33
N TYR A 21 -7.72 -16.68 -11.47
CA TYR A 21 -8.22 -17.08 -10.16
C TYR A 21 -8.16 -15.91 -9.17
N LEU A 22 -9.32 -15.60 -8.58
CA LEU A 22 -9.45 -14.54 -7.58
C LEU A 22 -8.52 -14.79 -6.37
N THR A 23 -8.41 -16.03 -5.91
CA THR A 23 -7.56 -16.40 -4.77
C THR A 23 -6.09 -16.08 -5.01
N PHE A 24 -5.57 -16.39 -6.20
CA PHE A 24 -4.19 -16.08 -6.56
C PHE A 24 -3.96 -14.57 -6.62
N ARG A 25 -4.88 -13.83 -7.26
CA ARG A 25 -4.79 -12.37 -7.36
C ARG A 25 -4.83 -11.70 -5.99
N SER A 26 -5.70 -12.15 -5.09
CA SER A 26 -5.81 -11.62 -3.73
C SER A 26 -4.55 -11.91 -2.91
N ALA A 27 -4.01 -13.13 -2.99
CA ALA A 27 -2.74 -13.49 -2.33
C ALA A 27 -1.57 -12.67 -2.89
N GLY A 28 -1.48 -12.54 -4.22
CA GLY A 28 -0.50 -11.71 -4.91
C GLY A 28 -0.58 -10.24 -4.50
N ALA A 29 -1.79 -9.68 -4.41
CA ALA A 29 -2.00 -8.31 -3.95
C ALA A 29 -1.50 -8.09 -2.51
N GLY A 30 -1.81 -9.01 -1.59
CA GLY A 30 -1.33 -8.97 -0.21
C GLY A 30 0.20 -9.04 -0.12
N ALA A 31 0.82 -9.99 -0.82
CA ALA A 31 2.27 -10.13 -0.88
C ALA A 31 2.94 -8.88 -1.46
N THR A 32 2.37 -8.31 -2.53
CA THR A 32 2.93 -7.11 -3.16
C THR A 32 2.82 -5.89 -2.26
N ALA A 33 1.68 -5.70 -1.58
CA ALA A 33 1.50 -4.61 -0.63
C ALA A 33 2.49 -4.72 0.56
N PHE A 34 2.69 -5.93 1.07
CA PHE A 34 3.68 -6.20 2.12
C PHE A 34 5.11 -5.89 1.66
N LEU A 35 5.51 -6.36 0.49
CA LEU A 35 6.83 -6.08 -0.08
C LEU A 35 7.03 -4.58 -0.31
N CYS A 36 6.02 -3.87 -0.84
CA CYS A 36 6.06 -2.42 -0.96
C CYS A 36 6.29 -1.75 0.40
N ALA A 37 5.59 -2.18 1.44
CA ALA A 37 5.76 -1.62 2.79
C ALA A 37 7.16 -1.86 3.36
N VAL A 38 7.70 -3.07 3.23
CA VAL A 38 9.04 -3.41 3.74
C VAL A 38 10.13 -2.65 2.99
N LEU A 39 10.04 -2.57 1.65
CA LEU A 39 11.04 -1.92 0.82
C LEU A 39 10.99 -0.39 0.90
N ALA A 40 9.78 0.20 0.87
CA ALA A 40 9.60 1.64 0.92
C ALA A 40 9.62 2.21 2.35
N GLY A 41 9.46 1.37 3.37
CA GLY A 41 9.40 1.76 4.78
C GLY A 41 10.59 2.60 5.23
N PRO A 42 11.85 2.14 5.10
CA PRO A 42 13.03 2.89 5.53
C PRO A 42 13.17 4.25 4.85
N ALA A 43 12.88 4.32 3.54
CA ALA A 43 12.93 5.56 2.77
C ALA A 43 11.84 6.54 3.22
N THR A 44 10.62 6.04 3.45
CA THR A 44 9.48 6.83 3.92
C THR A 44 9.73 7.38 5.32
N ILE A 45 10.22 6.55 6.25
CA ILE A 45 10.57 6.97 7.61
C ILE A 45 11.65 8.06 7.58
N ARG A 46 12.70 7.90 6.77
CA ARG A 46 13.76 8.92 6.64
C ARG A 46 13.19 10.24 6.12
N ARG A 47 12.30 10.19 5.13
CA ARG A 47 11.66 11.38 4.54
C ARG A 47 10.74 12.09 5.53
N LEU A 48 9.91 11.35 6.27
CA LEU A 48 9.03 11.92 7.30
C LEU A 48 9.82 12.55 8.44
N ARG A 49 10.96 11.96 8.82
CA ARG A 49 11.86 12.53 9.83
C ARG A 49 12.48 13.85 9.36
N LEU A 50 12.85 13.96 8.08
CA LEU A 50 13.34 15.20 7.47
C LEU A 50 12.28 16.31 7.42
N LEU A 51 11.03 15.94 7.16
CA LEU A 51 9.90 16.88 7.13
C LEU A 51 9.49 17.39 8.53
N ARG A 52 10.17 16.95 9.60
CA ARG A 52 9.88 17.29 11.00
C ARG A 52 8.41 17.10 11.40
N VAL A 53 7.73 16.15 10.77
CA VAL A 53 6.38 15.70 11.17
C VAL A 53 6.52 14.75 12.37
N GLY A 54 7.19 15.24 13.41
CA GLY A 54 7.34 14.54 14.68
C GLY A 54 6.19 14.93 15.60
N GLN A 55 5.70 13.97 16.37
CA GLN A 55 4.70 14.24 17.40
C GLN A 55 5.26 15.25 18.42
N VAL A 56 4.61 16.41 18.57
CA VAL A 56 4.95 17.37 19.63
C VAL A 56 4.50 16.77 20.95
N VAL A 57 5.43 16.20 21.70
CA VAL A 57 5.14 15.62 23.02
C VAL A 57 5.02 16.76 24.03
N ARG A 58 3.89 16.83 24.73
CA ARG A 58 3.67 17.80 25.82
C ARG A 58 4.63 17.49 26.96
N THR A 59 5.28 18.52 27.50
CA THR A 59 6.27 18.43 28.58
C THR A 59 5.70 18.01 29.93
N GLU A 60 4.37 18.02 30.10
CA GLU A 60 3.69 17.66 31.36
C GLU A 60 3.32 16.16 31.47
N GLY A 61 3.82 15.30 30.57
CA GLY A 61 3.54 13.86 30.57
C GLY A 61 4.53 13.03 31.41
N PRO A 62 4.19 11.78 31.77
CA PRO A 62 5.11 10.83 32.41
C PRO A 62 6.38 10.63 31.57
N GLU A 63 7.55 10.41 32.19
CA GLU A 63 8.84 10.29 31.50
C GLU A 63 8.84 9.23 30.37
N SER A 64 8.07 8.15 30.51
CA SER A 64 7.90 7.11 29.48
C SER A 64 7.25 7.60 28.18
N HIS A 65 6.55 8.75 28.20
CA HIS A 65 6.00 9.38 27.00
C HIS A 65 7.02 10.22 26.24
N LEU A 66 8.15 10.60 26.86
CA LEU A 66 9.24 11.33 26.22
C LEU A 66 10.06 10.41 25.29
N GLU A 67 10.11 9.10 25.55
CA GLU A 67 10.79 8.13 24.67
C GLU A 67 10.16 8.00 23.27
N LYS A 68 8.87 8.34 23.15
CA LYS A 68 8.16 8.37 21.86
C LYS A 68 8.38 9.69 21.10
N ALA A 69 9.08 10.66 21.69
CA ALA A 69 9.39 11.93 21.04
C ALA A 69 10.29 11.70 19.82
N GLY A 70 9.78 12.01 18.63
CA GLY A 70 10.53 11.90 17.38
C GLY A 70 10.24 10.65 16.55
N THR A 71 9.26 9.81 16.92
CA THR A 71 8.67 8.89 15.96
C THR A 71 7.87 9.72 14.92
N PRO A 72 8.16 9.54 13.62
CA PRO A 72 7.44 10.27 12.58
C PRO A 72 5.97 9.85 12.57
N THR A 73 5.07 10.83 12.53
CA THR A 73 3.65 10.58 12.29
C THR A 73 3.40 10.49 10.77
N MET A 74 2.29 9.86 10.36
CA MET A 74 1.94 9.53 8.95
C MET A 74 2.42 8.18 8.37
N GLY A 75 2.41 7.11 9.17
CA GLY A 75 2.57 5.74 8.64
C GLY A 75 1.50 5.34 7.60
N GLY A 76 0.34 6.01 7.60
CA GLY A 76 -0.73 5.79 6.62
C GLY A 76 -0.30 6.00 5.16
N VAL A 77 0.67 6.86 4.91
CA VAL A 77 1.22 7.09 3.55
C VAL A 77 1.78 5.79 2.97
N LEU A 78 2.48 5.00 3.78
CA LEU A 78 3.04 3.71 3.34
C LEU A 78 1.94 2.70 3.02
N ILE A 79 0.87 2.70 3.81
CA ILE A 79 -0.30 1.83 3.60
C ILE A 79 -1.01 2.21 2.30
N ILE A 80 -1.27 3.50 2.09
CA ILE A 80 -1.95 4.01 0.88
C ILE A 80 -1.11 3.72 -0.36
N LEU A 81 0.21 3.94 -0.31
CA LEU A 81 1.12 3.60 -1.41
C LEU A 81 1.10 2.09 -1.73
N GLY A 82 1.24 1.25 -0.70
CA GLY A 82 1.25 -0.21 -0.87
C GLY A 82 -0.08 -0.76 -1.39
N ALA A 83 -1.20 -0.29 -0.84
CA ALA A 83 -2.54 -0.68 -1.26
C ALA A 83 -2.88 -0.18 -2.67
N THR A 84 -2.47 1.04 -3.03
CA THR A 84 -2.66 1.58 -4.38
C THR A 84 -1.86 0.78 -5.40
N ALA A 85 -0.57 0.53 -5.13
CA ALA A 85 0.28 -0.25 -6.02
C ALA A 85 -0.25 -1.68 -6.21
N SER A 86 -0.63 -2.37 -5.14
CA SER A 86 -1.17 -3.73 -5.24
C SER A 86 -2.50 -3.77 -5.99
N THR A 87 -3.39 -2.81 -5.75
CA THR A 87 -4.68 -2.70 -6.44
C THR A 87 -4.49 -2.45 -7.94
N LEU A 88 -3.61 -1.53 -8.32
CA LEU A 88 -3.32 -1.24 -9.73
C LEU A 88 -2.72 -2.45 -10.47
N LEU A 89 -1.94 -3.27 -9.79
CA LEU A 89 -1.34 -4.47 -10.37
C LEU A 89 -2.37 -5.59 -10.53
N TRP A 90 -3.07 -5.95 -9.46
CA TRP A 90 -3.85 -7.19 -9.36
C TRP A 90 -5.36 -7.04 -9.53
N ALA A 91 -5.94 -5.89 -9.21
CA ALA A 91 -7.39 -5.70 -9.24
C ALA A 91 -7.91 -5.49 -10.67
N GLU A 92 -9.21 -5.74 -10.84
CA GLU A 92 -9.93 -5.51 -12.07
C GLU A 92 -10.38 -4.06 -12.14
N LEU A 93 -9.62 -3.23 -12.87
CA LEU A 93 -9.89 -1.79 -12.96
C LEU A 93 -11.13 -1.45 -13.81
N THR A 94 -11.71 -2.43 -14.51
CA THR A 94 -12.99 -2.26 -15.21
C THR A 94 -14.17 -2.29 -14.24
N ASN A 95 -13.99 -2.87 -13.05
CA ASN A 95 -15.04 -2.93 -12.05
C ASN A 95 -15.15 -1.58 -11.33
N TRP A 96 -16.31 -0.94 -11.46
CA TRP A 96 -16.55 0.38 -10.90
C TRP A 96 -16.39 0.42 -9.36
N TYR A 97 -16.70 -0.68 -8.66
CA TYR A 97 -16.54 -0.77 -7.20
C TYR A 97 -15.05 -0.66 -6.80
N VAL A 98 -14.15 -1.27 -7.59
CA VAL A 98 -12.71 -1.20 -7.36
C VAL A 98 -12.22 0.24 -7.56
N VAL A 99 -12.66 0.88 -8.64
CA VAL A 99 -12.28 2.26 -8.96
C VAL A 99 -12.77 3.21 -7.87
N LEU A 100 -14.04 3.11 -7.45
CA LEU A 100 -14.55 3.92 -6.35
C LEU A 100 -13.77 3.72 -5.06
N THR A 101 -13.47 2.47 -4.71
CA THR A 101 -12.75 2.16 -3.46
C THR A 101 -11.34 2.75 -3.50
N LEU A 102 -10.67 2.68 -4.66
CA LEU A 102 -9.35 3.27 -4.85
C LEU A 102 -9.40 4.79 -4.78
N LEU A 103 -10.39 5.43 -5.40
CA LEU A 103 -10.59 6.87 -5.32
C LEU A 103 -10.90 7.32 -3.90
N ALA A 104 -11.76 6.59 -3.18
CA ALA A 104 -12.07 6.88 -1.78
C ALA A 104 -10.83 6.74 -0.88
N LEU A 105 -10.01 5.69 -1.09
CA LEU A 105 -8.75 5.49 -0.36
C LEU A 105 -7.79 6.67 -0.58
N LEU A 106 -7.63 7.12 -1.83
CA LEU A 106 -6.75 8.24 -2.16
C LEU A 106 -7.31 9.58 -1.63
N TRP A 107 -8.63 9.77 -1.70
CA TRP A 107 -9.29 10.98 -1.24
C TRP A 107 -9.23 11.13 0.28
N MET A 108 -9.52 10.07 1.04
CA MET A 108 -9.48 10.10 2.50
C MET A 108 -8.06 10.01 3.07
N GLY A 109 -7.11 9.56 2.25
CA GLY A 109 -5.72 9.35 2.64
C GLY A 109 -4.77 10.52 2.36
N ALA A 110 -5.23 11.53 1.61
CA ALA A 110 -4.51 12.78 1.31
C ALA A 110 -4.95 13.90 2.25
#